data_AF-A0A950NG93-F1
#
_entry.id   AF-A0A950NG93-F1
#
_cell.length_a   1.000
_cell.length_b   1.000
_cell.length_c   1.000
_cell.angle_alpha   90.00
_cell.angle_beta   90.00
_cell.angle_gamma   90.00
#
_symmetry.space_group_name_H-M   'P 1'
#
loop_
_entity.id
_entity.type
_entity.pdbx_description
1 polymer ?
#
loop_
_entity_poly.entity_id
_entity_poly.type
_entity_poly.pdbx_seq_one_letter_code
_entity_poly.pdbx_strand_id
1 'polypeptide(L)'
;MAATSRVHRAIATSPVTSDGFFEYRSSAGPETVHISQSSASDAGLVFGELVGAANWDETIADNGVIYVTQAGHQAQAYLEQAGTFVFLMSETLTTQQLKSIAVGLAPMPPLTEA
;
A
#
# COMPACT_ATOMS: atom_id res chain seq x y z
N MET A 1 -35.59 27.31 -27.19
CA MET A 1 -34.16 26.97 -26.99
C MET A 1 -34.09 25.89 -25.92
N ALA A 2 -33.76 24.65 -26.30
CA ALA A 2 -33.71 23.52 -25.37
C ALA A 2 -32.24 23.23 -25.01
N ALA A 3 -31.90 23.33 -23.72
CA ALA A 3 -30.58 22.98 -23.22
C ALA A 3 -30.59 21.50 -22.79
N THR A 4 -30.01 20.64 -23.62
CA THR A 4 -29.79 19.22 -23.29
C THR A 4 -28.59 19.12 -22.34
N SER A 5 -28.87 19.01 -21.04
CA SER A 5 -27.84 18.75 -20.03
C SER A 5 -27.43 17.28 -20.08
N ARG A 6 -26.24 16.98 -20.62
CA ARG A 6 -25.65 15.63 -20.57
C ARG A 6 -25.05 15.41 -19.19
N VAL A 7 -25.76 14.69 -18.35
CA VAL A 7 -25.21 14.16 -17.09
C VAL A 7 -24.22 13.04 -17.46
N HIS A 8 -22.92 13.32 -17.36
CA HIS A 8 -21.91 12.26 -17.34
C HIS A 8 -22.01 11.57 -15.99
N ARG A 9 -22.62 10.39 -15.97
CA ARG A 9 -22.65 9.51 -14.81
C ARG A 9 -21.24 8.95 -14.64
N ALA A 10 -20.46 9.54 -13.74
CA ALA A 10 -19.22 8.94 -13.27
C ALA A 10 -19.61 7.61 -12.61
N ILE A 11 -19.20 6.50 -13.22
CA ILE A 11 -19.30 5.18 -12.61
C ILE A 11 -18.14 5.14 -11.61
N ALA A 12 -18.39 5.54 -10.37
CA ALA A 12 -17.46 5.26 -9.29
C ALA A 12 -17.49 3.75 -9.07
N THR A 13 -16.59 3.03 -9.73
CA THR A 13 -16.26 1.66 -9.31
C THR A 13 -15.73 1.77 -7.89
N SER A 14 -16.37 1.09 -6.94
CA SER A 14 -15.87 1.04 -5.57
C SER A 14 -14.39 0.60 -5.60
N PRO A 15 -13.49 1.27 -4.86
CA PRO A 15 -12.09 0.90 -4.85
C PRO A 15 -11.98 -0.55 -4.36
N VAL A 16 -11.28 -1.40 -5.12
CA VAL A 16 -11.05 -2.79 -4.72
C VAL A 16 -9.80 -2.82 -3.86
N THR A 17 -9.98 -3.18 -2.59
CA THR A 17 -8.88 -3.46 -1.67
C THR A 17 -8.83 -4.95 -1.34
N SER A 18 -7.62 -5.46 -1.14
CA SER A 18 -7.37 -6.76 -0.55
C SER A 18 -6.49 -6.56 0.67
N ASP A 19 -6.92 -7.10 1.81
CA ASP A 19 -6.22 -6.98 3.09
C ASP A 19 -5.74 -8.34 3.57
N GLY A 20 -4.52 -8.36 4.09
CA GLY A 20 -3.87 -9.54 4.66
C GLY A 20 -3.17 -9.21 5.96
N PHE A 21 -3.30 -10.10 6.95
CA PHE A 21 -2.61 -10.01 8.23
C PHE A 21 -1.67 -11.20 8.39
N PHE A 22 -0.40 -10.93 8.70
CA PHE A 22 0.61 -11.96 8.95
C PHE A 22 1.18 -11.78 10.34
N GLU A 23 1.08 -12.82 11.18
CA GLU A 23 1.71 -12.90 12.49
C GLU A 23 2.72 -14.06 12.49
N TYR A 24 3.93 -13.78 12.97
CA TYR A 24 4.97 -14.76 13.18
C TYR A 24 5.55 -14.58 14.59
N ARG A 25 5.93 -15.67 15.25
CA ARG A 25 6.61 -15.62 16.54
C ARG A 25 8.09 -15.89 16.35
N SER A 26 8.91 -14.86 16.55
CA SER A 26 10.35 -15.00 16.63
C SER A 26 10.80 -15.32 18.05
N SER A 27 12.08 -15.62 18.24
CA SER A 27 12.69 -15.76 19.57
C SER A 27 12.71 -14.47 20.37
N ALA A 28 12.49 -13.30 19.73
CA ALA A 28 12.43 -11.98 20.37
C ALA A 28 11.01 -11.54 20.75
N GLY A 29 9.97 -12.25 20.28
CA GLY A 29 8.57 -11.93 20.55
C GLY A 29 7.66 -12.09 19.33
N PRO A 30 6.38 -11.74 19.44
CA PRO A 30 5.47 -11.69 18.31
C PRO A 30 5.85 -10.56 17.35
N GLU A 31 5.95 -10.88 16.08
CA GLU A 31 6.13 -9.94 14.97
C GLU A 31 4.88 -9.99 14.10
N THR A 32 4.30 -8.82 13.83
CA THR A 32 3.04 -8.66 13.11
C THR A 32 3.23 -7.70 11.95
N VAL A 33 2.67 -8.03 10.79
CA VAL A 33 2.63 -7.15 9.62
C VAL A 33 1.23 -7.19 9.05
N HIS A 34 0.63 -6.02 8.90
CA HIS A 34 -0.60 -5.84 8.17
C HIS A 34 -0.27 -5.30 6.78
N ILE A 35 -0.84 -5.92 5.75
CA ILE A 35 -0.59 -5.63 4.35
C ILE A 35 -1.93 -5.33 3.69
N SER A 36 -2.08 -4.11 3.21
CA SER A 36 -3.26 -3.67 2.46
C SER A 36 -2.84 -3.40 1.02
N GLN A 37 -3.64 -3.83 0.06
CA GLN A 37 -3.35 -3.72 -1.36
C GLN A 37 -4.53 -3.07 -2.08
N SER A 38 -4.26 -2.19 -3.04
CA SER A 38 -5.27 -1.62 -3.93
C SER A 38 -4.73 -1.45 -5.34
N SER A 39 -5.61 -1.10 -6.29
CA SER A 39 -5.12 -0.50 -7.52
C SER A 39 -4.39 0.82 -7.20
N ALA A 40 -3.34 1.15 -7.97
CA ALA A 40 -2.62 2.42 -7.83
C ALA A 40 -3.55 3.61 -8.07
N SER A 41 -4.48 3.48 -9.01
CA SER A 41 -5.50 4.51 -9.28
C SER A 41 -6.43 4.80 -8.11
N ASP A 42 -6.68 3.80 -7.25
CA ASP A 42 -7.55 3.94 -6.07
C ASP A 42 -6.77 4.33 -4.80
N ALA A 43 -5.43 4.27 -4.82
CA ALA A 43 -4.60 4.45 -3.63
C ALA A 43 -4.82 5.79 -2.94
N GLY A 44 -5.00 6.88 -3.70
CA GLY A 44 -5.28 8.21 -3.15
C GLY A 44 -6.64 8.29 -2.43
N LEU A 45 -7.62 7.49 -2.83
CA LEU A 45 -8.93 7.41 -2.18
C LEU A 45 -8.88 6.58 -0.90
N VAL A 46 -8.06 5.52 -0.90
CA VAL A 46 -8.00 4.54 0.21
C VAL A 46 -6.98 4.95 1.28
N PHE A 47 -5.80 5.41 0.87
CA PHE A 47 -4.64 5.67 1.74
C PHE A 47 -4.21 7.14 1.75
N GLY A 48 -4.89 8.02 1.02
CA GLY A 48 -4.46 9.42 0.84
C GLY A 48 -4.25 10.20 2.14
N GLU A 49 -5.09 9.97 3.15
CA GLU A 49 -4.92 10.61 4.47
C GLU A 49 -3.67 10.10 5.19
N LEU A 50 -3.42 8.80 5.14
CA LEU A 50 -2.25 8.17 5.77
C LEU A 50 -0.95 8.60 5.10
N VAL A 51 -0.92 8.58 3.76
CA VAL A 51 0.26 9.00 2.99
C VAL A 51 0.49 10.50 3.13
N GLY A 52 -0.56 11.32 3.13
CA GLY A 52 -0.44 12.78 3.22
C GLY A 52 -0.06 13.31 4.60
N ALA A 53 -0.28 12.55 5.67
CA ALA A 53 -0.04 13.00 7.05
C ALA A 53 1.39 12.74 7.56
N ALA A 54 2.17 11.90 6.88
CA ALA A 54 3.47 11.45 7.37
C ALA A 54 4.66 12.01 6.59
N ASN A 55 5.81 12.11 7.27
CA ASN A 55 7.09 12.44 6.63
C ASN A 55 7.72 11.13 6.15
N TRP A 56 7.69 10.90 4.84
CA TRP A 56 8.18 9.67 4.25
C TRP A 56 9.64 9.78 3.83
N ASP A 57 10.43 8.78 4.21
CA ASP A 57 11.78 8.56 3.69
C ASP A 57 11.71 7.68 2.45
N GLU A 58 12.35 8.13 1.38
CA GLU A 58 12.44 7.40 0.12
C GLU A 58 13.63 6.43 0.15
N THR A 59 13.42 5.19 -0.30
CA THR A 59 14.49 4.22 -0.56
C THR A 59 14.28 3.58 -1.93
N ILE A 60 15.31 3.62 -2.77
CA ILE A 60 15.33 2.95 -4.07
C ILE A 60 15.73 1.49 -3.88
N ALA A 61 14.94 0.57 -4.42
CA ALA A 61 15.19 -0.87 -4.46
C ALA A 61 15.01 -1.42 -5.88
N ASP A 62 15.43 -2.66 -6.11
CA ASP A 62 15.37 -3.30 -7.44
C ASP A 62 13.93 -3.42 -7.97
N ASN A 63 12.94 -3.47 -7.06
CA ASN A 63 11.51 -3.55 -7.38
C ASN A 63 10.82 -2.18 -7.48
N GLY A 64 11.53 -1.07 -7.28
CA GLY A 64 11.00 0.28 -7.41
C GLY A 64 11.33 1.18 -6.22
N VAL A 65 10.53 2.21 -6.03
CA VAL A 65 10.69 3.16 -4.93
C VAL A 65 9.82 2.73 -3.76
N ILE A 66 10.43 2.59 -2.59
CA ILE A 66 9.77 2.24 -1.34
C ILE A 66 9.83 3.46 -0.43
N TYR A 67 8.68 3.84 0.09
CA TYR A 67 8.54 4.92 1.06
C TYR A 67 8.34 4.30 2.43
N VAL A 68 9.09 4.75 3.43
CA VAL A 68 8.96 4.28 4.81
C VAL A 68 8.84 5.44 5.78
N THR A 69 8.13 5.23 6.87
CA THR A 69 8.03 6.24 7.94
C THR A 69 7.70 5.58 9.28
N GLN A 70 7.97 6.31 10.35
CA GLN A 70 7.55 5.95 11.71
C GLN A 70 6.38 6.86 12.11
N ALA A 71 5.18 6.29 12.21
CA ALA A 71 3.97 6.97 12.65
C ALA A 71 3.66 6.59 14.10
N GLY A 72 4.14 7.39 15.07
CA GLY A 72 4.03 7.06 16.49
C GLY A 72 4.81 5.78 16.83
N HIS A 73 4.14 4.76 17.34
CA HIS A 73 4.75 3.44 17.64
C HIS A 73 4.72 2.47 16.45
N GLN A 74 4.16 2.88 15.31
CA GLN A 74 3.96 2.03 14.15
C GLN A 74 4.97 2.35 13.04
N ALA A 75 5.69 1.34 12.57
CA ALA A 75 6.42 1.41 11.31
C ALA A 75 5.44 1.27 10.16
N GLN A 76 5.57 2.12 9.14
CA GLN A 76 4.76 2.07 7.93
C GLN A 76 5.66 2.07 6.70
N ALA A 77 5.20 1.40 5.65
CA ALA A 77 5.86 1.40 4.35
C ALA A 77 4.81 1.36 3.24
N TYR A 78 5.08 2.00 2.09
CA TYR A 78 4.31 1.74 0.89
C TYR A 78 5.19 1.72 -0.34
N LEU A 79 4.69 1.05 -1.37
CA LEU A 79 5.27 1.02 -2.69
C LEU A 79 4.17 0.90 -3.74
N GLU A 80 4.45 1.41 -4.92
CA GLU A 80 3.60 1.24 -6.10
C GLU A 80 4.40 0.48 -7.16
N GLN A 81 3.85 -0.62 -7.65
CA GLN A 81 4.49 -1.43 -8.68
C GLN A 81 3.46 -2.09 -9.58
N ALA A 82 3.67 -2.01 -10.89
CA ALA A 82 2.83 -2.64 -11.91
C ALA A 82 1.32 -2.31 -11.80
N GLY A 83 0.98 -1.09 -11.35
CA GLY A 83 -0.42 -0.66 -11.17
C GLY A 83 -1.07 -1.12 -9.85
N THR A 84 -0.30 -1.75 -8.97
CA THR A 84 -0.72 -2.13 -7.62
C THR A 84 -0.04 -1.24 -6.60
N PHE A 85 -0.82 -0.70 -5.67
CA PHE A 85 -0.33 -0.02 -4.48
C PHE A 85 -0.38 -0.98 -3.30
N VAL A 86 0.71 -1.07 -2.55
CA VAL A 86 0.80 -1.90 -1.34
C VAL A 86 1.19 -1.01 -0.18
N PHE A 87 0.41 -1.09 0.89
CA PHE A 87 0.66 -0.44 2.17
C PHE A 87 0.97 -1.50 3.22
N LEU A 88 2.01 -1.28 4.00
CA LEU A 88 2.41 -2.14 5.11
C LEU A 88 2.42 -1.33 6.39
N MET A 89 1.97 -1.96 7.48
CA MET A 89 2.09 -1.39 8.82
C MET A 89 2.44 -2.46 9.85
N SER A 90 3.21 -2.07 10.85
CA SER A 90 3.59 -2.94 11.97
C SER A 90 3.81 -2.14 13.24
N GLU A 91 3.25 -2.61 14.36
CA GLU A 91 3.53 -2.05 15.70
C GLU A 91 4.72 -2.72 16.38
N THR A 92 5.19 -3.84 15.82
CA THR A 92 6.21 -4.70 16.43
C THR A 92 7.55 -4.65 15.70
N LEU A 93 7.54 -4.25 14.42
CA LEU A 93 8.74 -4.13 13.61
C LEU A 93 9.23 -2.69 13.55
N THR A 94 10.55 -2.53 13.43
CA THR A 94 11.16 -1.25 13.08
C THR A 94 10.91 -0.91 11.61
N THR A 95 11.01 0.38 11.26
CA THR A 95 10.97 0.85 9.87
C THR A 95 12.00 0.14 8.98
N GLN A 96 13.20 -0.15 9.50
CA GLN A 96 14.23 -0.87 8.77
C GLN A 96 13.83 -2.33 8.48
N GLN A 97 13.26 -3.04 9.45
CA GLN A 97 12.77 -4.41 9.24
C GLN A 97 11.60 -4.44 8.27
N LEU A 98 10.64 -3.52 8.42
CA LEU A 98 9.49 -3.41 7.53
C LEU A 98 9.92 -3.07 6.10
N LYS A 99 10.94 -2.21 5.95
CA LYS A 99 11.57 -1.93 4.65
C LYS A 99 12.12 -3.19 3.99
N SER A 100 12.88 -4.00 4.73
CA SER A 100 13.43 -5.26 4.19
C SER A 100 12.32 -6.20 3.70
N ILE A 101 11.17 -6.24 4.37
CA ILE A 101 9.99 -7.00 3.92
C ILE A 101 9.42 -6.39 2.64
N ALA A 102 9.23 -5.07 2.59
CA ALA A 102 8.71 -4.37 1.41
C ALA A 102 9.60 -4.55 0.16
N VAL A 103 10.93 -4.57 0.33
CA VAL A 103 11.89 -4.90 -0.75
C VAL A 103 11.68 -6.32 -1.28
N GLY A 104 11.34 -7.26 -0.40
CA GLY A 104 11.07 -8.65 -0.76
C GLY A 104 9.70 -8.88 -1.42
N LEU A 105 8.81 -7.89 -1.43
CA LEU A 105 7.54 -8.00 -2.12
C LEU A 105 7.76 -7.91 -3.62
N ALA A 106 7.67 -9.05 -4.29
CA ALA A 106 7.49 -9.09 -5.73
C ALA A 106 6.00 -8.84 -6.05
N PRO A 107 5.68 -8.02 -7.06
CA PRO A 107 4.32 -7.90 -7.53
C PRO A 107 3.91 -9.25 -8.10
N MET A 108 2.70 -9.70 -7.78
CA MET A 108 2.14 -10.88 -8.42
C MET A 108 2.11 -10.59 -9.94
N PRO A 109 2.69 -11.46 -10.80
CA PRO A 109 2.60 -11.25 -12.23
C PRO A 109 1.13 -11.15 -12.62
N PRO A 110 0.79 -10.30 -13.62
CA PRO A 110 -0.59 -10.24 -14.09
C PRO A 110 -1.03 -11.66 -14.43
N LEU A 111 -2.23 -12.05 -13.98
CA LEU A 111 -2.83 -13.31 -14.36
C LEU A 111 -2.93 -13.31 -15.88
N THR A 112 -2.02 -14.01 -16.55
CA THR A 112 -2.13 -14.27 -17.98
C THR A 112 -3.37 -15.13 -18.12
N GLU A 113 -4.49 -14.55 -18.58
CA GLU A 113 -5.62 -15.34 -19.06
C GLU A 113 -5.07 -16.25 -20.18
N ALA A 114 -5.14 -17.56 -19.95
CA ALA A 114 -4.73 -18.59 -20.90
C ALA A 114 -5.83 -18.89 -21.93
#